data_AF-A0A820FF89-F1
#
_entry.id   AF-A0A820FF89-F1
#
_cell.length_a   1.000
_cell.length_b   1.000
_cell.length_c   1.000
_cell.angle_alpha   90.00
_cell.angle_beta   90.00
_cell.angle_gamma   90.00
#
_symmetry.space_group_name_H-M   'P 1'
#
loop_
_entity.id
_entity.type
_entity.pdbx_description
1 polymer ?
#
loop_
_entity_poly.entity_id
_entity_poly.type
_entity_poly.pdbx_seq_one_letter_code
_entity_poly.pdbx_strand_id
1 'polypeptide(L)'
;LKMGFDGLFFARADYQDSDLRNSTKTMEMIWKGSANLGRQSWLFTGLLADFYDPPDSLCFDRSCGDQPIIDDPSLNDYNVPERVQTFIDAAHDQAYGFATNHIMMTMGSDFHYENANLWFKNLDKLIKYINAQQTNGSDVNVFYSTPSCYVYALNKVDRAWTSKTDDFFPLGDTPHGFWTGYFTSRAALKRYERHSNNILQATRQLNALSQINLRNDIFYL
;
A
#
# COMPACT_ATOMS: atom_id res chain seq x y z
N LEU A 1 1.45 10.50 17.19
CA LEU A 1 2.46 10.67 16.13
C LEU A 1 2.77 12.15 15.89
N LYS A 2 3.99 12.53 15.48
CA LYS A 2 4.34 13.95 15.22
C LYS A 2 3.75 14.53 13.92
N MET A 3 3.35 13.68 12.97
CA MET A 3 2.80 14.08 11.66
C MET A 3 1.28 13.87 11.53
N GLY A 4 0.60 13.43 12.59
CA GLY A 4 -0.86 13.26 12.58
C GLY A 4 -1.40 12.07 11.78
N PHE A 5 -0.57 11.11 11.37
CA PHE A 5 -1.06 9.89 10.71
C PHE A 5 -1.59 8.86 11.71
N ASP A 6 -2.68 8.19 11.29
CA ASP A 6 -3.30 7.09 12.02
C ASP A 6 -2.78 5.71 11.59
N GLY A 7 -2.30 5.58 10.36
CA GLY A 7 -1.77 4.32 9.81
C GLY A 7 -0.67 4.51 8.76
N LEU A 8 0.15 3.47 8.59
CA LEU A 8 1.20 3.34 7.57
C LEU A 8 1.07 1.98 6.89
N PHE A 9 1.19 1.94 5.57
CA PHE A 9 1.22 0.69 4.80
C PHE A 9 2.43 0.66 3.89
N PHE A 10 3.05 -0.50 3.76
CA PHE A 10 4.21 -0.69 2.90
C PHE A 10 4.28 -2.14 2.41
N ALA A 11 4.98 -2.37 1.31
CA ALA A 11 5.05 -3.67 0.63
C ALA A 11 6.35 -4.45 0.87
N ARG A 12 7.44 -3.74 1.19
CA ARG A 12 8.80 -4.34 1.25
C ARG A 12 9.22 -4.61 2.69
N ALA A 13 9.27 -5.88 3.05
CA ALA A 13 9.88 -6.41 4.27
C ALA A 13 10.74 -7.64 3.92
N ASP A 14 11.55 -8.12 4.86
CA ASP A 14 12.26 -9.38 4.69
C ASP A 14 11.27 -10.53 4.42
N TYR A 15 11.61 -11.41 3.47
CA TYR A 15 10.72 -12.49 3.06
C TYR A 15 10.38 -13.45 4.21
N GLN A 16 11.32 -13.72 5.11
CA GLN A 16 11.08 -14.61 6.27
C GLN A 16 10.17 -13.94 7.30
N ASP A 17 10.34 -12.63 7.55
CA ASP A 17 9.40 -11.88 8.41
C ASP A 17 8.00 -11.84 7.76
N SER A 18 7.93 -11.71 6.45
CA SER A 18 6.66 -11.69 5.70
C SER A 18 5.94 -13.04 5.78
N ASP A 19 6.65 -14.15 5.56
CA ASP A 19 6.11 -15.53 5.70
C ASP A 19 5.63 -15.81 7.13
N LEU A 20 6.41 -15.39 8.13
CA LEU A 20 6.04 -15.54 9.53
C LEU A 20 4.79 -14.71 9.86
N ARG A 21 4.69 -13.48 9.36
CA ARG A 21 3.53 -12.63 9.58
C ARG A 21 2.28 -13.18 8.92
N ASN A 22 2.40 -13.69 7.70
CA ASN A 22 1.30 -14.30 6.98
C ASN A 22 0.77 -15.53 7.75
N SER A 23 1.66 -16.46 8.14
CA SER A 23 1.28 -17.66 8.87
C SER A 23 0.75 -17.41 10.30
N THR A 24 1.14 -16.31 10.93
CA THR A 24 0.72 -15.96 12.31
C THR A 24 -0.40 -14.92 12.37
N LYS A 25 -0.92 -14.47 11.22
CA LYS A 25 -1.92 -13.40 11.11
C LYS A 25 -1.48 -12.09 11.75
N THR A 26 -0.23 -11.72 11.55
CA THR A 26 0.42 -10.51 12.12
C THR A 26 0.96 -9.55 11.06
N MET A 27 0.35 -9.56 9.86
CA MET A 27 0.58 -8.55 8.82
C MET A 27 0.24 -7.13 9.29
N GLU A 28 -0.59 -7.00 10.32
CA GLU A 28 -1.03 -5.75 10.90
C GLU A 28 -0.63 -5.65 12.38
N MET A 29 -0.03 -4.53 12.76
CA MET A 29 0.52 -4.32 14.10
C MET A 29 0.51 -2.85 14.53
N ILE A 30 0.75 -2.61 15.82
CA ILE A 30 1.15 -1.31 16.33
C ILE A 30 2.68 -1.22 16.31
N TRP A 31 3.22 -0.40 15.42
CA TRP A 31 4.64 -0.11 15.39
C TRP A 31 4.99 0.96 16.43
N LYS A 32 5.87 0.60 17.38
CA LYS A 32 6.36 1.44 18.46
C LYS A 32 7.72 2.01 18.07
N GLY A 33 7.73 2.94 17.12
CA GLY A 33 8.96 3.43 16.45
C GLY A 33 9.90 4.30 17.30
N SER A 34 9.68 4.44 18.61
CA SER A 34 10.61 5.15 19.50
C SER A 34 10.56 4.58 20.91
N ALA A 35 11.72 4.20 21.44
CA ALA A 35 11.88 3.75 22.81
C ALA A 35 11.53 4.83 23.86
N ASN A 36 11.61 6.11 23.49
CA ASN A 36 11.55 7.22 24.44
C ASN A 36 10.22 8.00 24.42
N LEU A 37 9.46 7.93 23.33
CA LEU A 37 8.25 8.75 23.16
C LEU A 37 6.95 8.05 23.59
N GLY A 38 7.03 6.79 24.01
CA GLY A 38 5.88 6.01 24.46
C GLY A 38 4.75 6.01 23.43
N ARG A 39 3.49 6.13 23.88
CA ARG A 39 2.31 6.08 22.99
C ARG A 39 2.30 7.16 21.89
N GLN A 40 3.05 8.25 22.04
CA GLN A 40 3.09 9.30 21.03
C GLN A 40 3.79 8.88 19.73
N SER A 41 4.61 7.82 19.77
CA SER A 41 5.28 7.23 18.60
C SER A 41 4.59 5.98 18.05
N TRP A 42 3.48 5.56 18.65
CA TRP A 42 2.77 4.35 18.21
C TRP A 42 1.97 4.67 16.95
N LEU A 43 2.06 3.80 15.96
CA LEU A 43 1.39 3.93 14.67
C LEU A 43 0.81 2.58 14.27
N PHE A 44 -0.44 2.55 13.80
CA PHE A 44 -0.93 1.35 13.13
C PHE A 44 -0.12 1.13 11.85
N THR A 45 0.34 -0.09 11.62
CA THR A 45 1.23 -0.39 10.51
C THR A 45 0.85 -1.73 9.91
N GLY A 46 0.62 -1.75 8.60
CA GLY A 46 0.31 -2.95 7.84
C GLY A 46 1.36 -3.25 6.78
N LEU A 47 1.81 -4.49 6.71
CA LEU A 47 2.47 -5.04 5.54
C LEU A 47 1.40 -5.44 4.53
N LEU A 48 1.56 -5.05 3.27
CA LEU A 48 0.66 -5.44 2.19
C LEU A 48 0.82 -6.94 1.87
N ALA A 49 -0.27 -7.58 1.47
CA ALA A 49 -0.32 -9.03 1.28
C ALA A 49 0.43 -9.51 0.04
N ASP A 50 0.15 -8.87 -1.09
CA ASP A 50 0.67 -9.21 -2.40
C ASP A 50 1.41 -7.99 -2.98
N PHE A 51 2.51 -7.65 -2.31
CA PHE A 51 3.32 -6.50 -2.63
C PHE A 51 2.48 -5.20 -2.76
N TYR A 52 2.56 -4.44 -3.85
CA TYR A 52 1.67 -3.31 -4.12
C TYR A 52 0.90 -3.47 -5.43
N ASP A 53 0.78 -4.71 -5.91
CA ASP A 53 0.15 -5.10 -7.16
C ASP A 53 -1.34 -5.49 -6.97
N PRO A 54 -2.15 -5.51 -8.04
CA PRO A 54 -3.44 -6.20 -8.01
C PRO A 54 -3.21 -7.72 -7.92
N PRO A 55 -4.22 -8.50 -7.52
CA PRO A 55 -4.13 -9.95 -7.61
C PRO A 55 -3.77 -10.41 -9.03
N ASP A 56 -3.05 -11.52 -9.10
CA ASP A 56 -2.72 -12.19 -10.36
C ASP A 56 -3.95 -12.34 -11.26
N SER A 57 -3.76 -12.08 -12.56
CA SER A 57 -4.81 -12.11 -13.59
C SER A 57 -5.91 -11.03 -13.47
N LEU A 58 -5.76 -10.04 -12.58
CA LEU A 58 -6.72 -8.94 -12.40
C LEU A 58 -6.10 -7.55 -12.64
N CYS A 59 -5.09 -7.46 -13.51
CA CYS A 59 -4.57 -6.18 -13.96
C CYS A 59 -5.36 -5.61 -15.14
N PHE A 60 -6.02 -4.45 -14.94
CA PHE A 60 -6.83 -3.80 -15.97
C PHE A 60 -6.16 -2.60 -16.63
N ASP A 61 -4.83 -2.48 -16.49
CA ASP A 61 -4.09 -1.42 -17.16
C ASP A 61 -3.91 -1.69 -18.65
N ARG A 62 -3.64 -0.64 -19.42
CA ARG A 62 -3.36 -0.75 -20.85
C ARG A 62 -2.08 -1.55 -21.12
N SER A 63 -1.10 -1.48 -20.22
CA SER A 63 0.15 -2.24 -20.32
C SER A 63 -0.01 -3.73 -20.00
N CYS A 64 -1.14 -4.14 -19.41
CA CYS A 64 -1.39 -5.50 -18.97
C CYS A 64 -2.01 -6.38 -20.07
N GLY A 65 -1.72 -7.68 -19.98
CA GLY A 65 -2.23 -8.70 -20.91
C GLY A 65 -3.50 -9.40 -20.46
N ASP A 66 -3.99 -9.11 -19.25
CA ASP A 66 -5.16 -9.77 -18.68
C ASP A 66 -6.43 -9.36 -19.43
N GLN A 67 -7.36 -10.31 -19.62
CA GLN A 67 -8.61 -9.98 -20.29
C GLN A 67 -9.47 -9.08 -19.39
N PRO A 68 -10.13 -8.08 -19.98
CA PRO A 68 -11.18 -7.35 -19.27
C PRO A 68 -12.35 -8.29 -18.97
N ILE A 69 -13.25 -7.81 -18.10
CA ILE A 69 -14.51 -8.49 -17.81
C ILE A 69 -15.47 -8.25 -18.98
N ILE A 70 -15.82 -9.33 -19.66
CA ILE A 70 -16.76 -9.38 -20.77
C ILE A 70 -18.08 -9.94 -20.22
N ASP A 71 -19.04 -9.05 -20.02
CA ASP A 71 -20.27 -9.29 -19.27
C ASP A 71 -21.53 -9.33 -20.16
N ASP A 72 -21.36 -9.32 -21.48
CA ASP A 72 -22.42 -9.60 -22.45
C ASP A 72 -22.48 -11.12 -22.70
N PRO A 73 -23.54 -11.82 -22.26
CA PRO A 73 -23.66 -13.28 -22.40
C PRO A 73 -23.79 -13.76 -23.86
N SER A 74 -24.00 -12.84 -24.82
CA SER A 74 -24.08 -13.19 -26.25
C SER A 74 -22.71 -13.29 -26.93
N LEU A 75 -21.65 -12.81 -26.28
CA LEU A 75 -20.28 -12.88 -26.79
C LEU A 75 -19.65 -14.22 -26.40
N ASN A 76 -18.89 -14.82 -27.33
CA ASN A 76 -18.20 -16.09 -27.11
C ASN A 76 -17.17 -16.01 -25.96
N ASP A 77 -16.64 -14.82 -25.70
CA ASP A 77 -15.60 -14.57 -24.71
C ASP A 77 -16.17 -14.13 -23.34
N TYR A 78 -17.47 -14.37 -23.08
CA TYR A 78 -18.11 -14.08 -21.79
C TYR A 78 -17.36 -14.79 -20.64
N ASN A 79 -16.85 -14.03 -19.68
CA ASN A 79 -15.92 -14.53 -18.66
C ASN A 79 -16.26 -14.13 -17.21
N VAL A 80 -17.45 -13.58 -16.96
CA VAL A 80 -17.84 -13.13 -15.61
C VAL A 80 -17.68 -14.21 -14.53
N PRO A 81 -18.16 -15.46 -14.71
CA PRO A 81 -18.05 -16.48 -13.65
C PRO A 81 -16.61 -16.78 -13.25
N GLU A 82 -15.70 -16.87 -14.24
CA GLU A 82 -14.27 -17.07 -14.03
C GLU A 82 -13.67 -15.89 -13.24
N ARG A 83 -13.88 -14.65 -13.73
CA ARG A 83 -13.31 -13.44 -13.13
C ARG A 83 -13.79 -13.20 -11.69
N VAL A 84 -15.06 -13.50 -11.42
CA VAL A 84 -15.64 -13.43 -10.08
C VAL A 84 -15.00 -14.45 -9.15
N GLN A 85 -14.84 -15.70 -9.61
CA GLN A 85 -14.23 -16.75 -8.80
C GLN A 85 -12.76 -16.43 -8.51
N THR A 86 -11.98 -15.99 -9.52
CA THR A 86 -10.59 -15.56 -9.35
C THR A 86 -10.44 -14.48 -8.27
N PHE A 87 -11.33 -13.48 -8.25
CA PHE A 87 -11.28 -12.46 -7.21
C PHE A 87 -11.63 -13.00 -5.82
N ILE A 88 -12.66 -13.84 -5.72
CA ILE A 88 -13.07 -14.44 -4.44
C ILE A 88 -11.93 -15.28 -3.86
N ASP A 89 -11.29 -16.11 -4.68
CA ASP A 89 -10.15 -16.93 -4.29
C ASP A 89 -8.99 -16.04 -3.79
N ALA A 90 -8.64 -15.00 -4.55
CA ALA A 90 -7.60 -14.04 -4.14
C ALA A 90 -7.96 -13.31 -2.82
N ALA A 91 -9.23 -12.96 -2.61
CA ALA A 91 -9.69 -12.33 -1.37
C ALA A 91 -9.57 -13.29 -0.18
N HIS A 92 -9.89 -14.57 -0.36
CA HIS A 92 -9.74 -15.59 0.68
C HIS A 92 -8.27 -15.88 1.00
N ASP A 93 -7.43 -15.98 -0.03
CA ASP A 93 -5.99 -16.17 0.11
C ASP A 93 -5.35 -14.98 0.84
N GLN A 94 -5.71 -13.75 0.45
CA GLN A 94 -5.25 -12.56 1.14
C GLN A 94 -5.75 -12.52 2.59
N ALA A 95 -7.02 -12.87 2.86
CA ALA A 95 -7.58 -12.87 4.22
C ALA A 95 -6.90 -13.87 5.17
N TYR A 96 -6.19 -14.88 4.63
CA TYR A 96 -5.47 -15.86 5.45
C TYR A 96 -4.51 -15.19 6.44
N GLY A 97 -3.71 -14.21 5.98
CA GLY A 97 -2.69 -13.53 6.79
C GLY A 97 -3.18 -12.36 7.64
N PHE A 98 -4.49 -12.06 7.59
CA PHE A 98 -5.06 -10.90 8.26
C PHE A 98 -5.91 -11.30 9.45
N ALA A 99 -6.00 -10.38 10.41
CA ALA A 99 -6.54 -10.65 11.73
C ALA A 99 -8.04 -10.35 11.85
N THR A 100 -8.64 -9.74 10.82
CA THR A 100 -10.03 -9.30 10.78
C THR A 100 -10.70 -9.75 9.48
N ASN A 101 -11.99 -9.45 9.33
CA ASN A 101 -12.77 -9.65 8.11
C ASN A 101 -12.70 -8.46 7.14
N HIS A 102 -11.78 -7.52 7.38
CA HIS A 102 -11.45 -6.44 6.47
C HIS A 102 -10.07 -6.72 5.89
N ILE A 103 -9.94 -6.65 4.56
CA ILE A 103 -8.67 -6.66 3.85
C ILE A 103 -8.61 -5.45 2.91
N MET A 104 -7.39 -5.00 2.61
CA MET A 104 -7.14 -3.94 1.66
C MET A 104 -6.40 -4.51 0.45
N MET A 105 -7.08 -4.53 -0.70
CA MET A 105 -6.51 -5.02 -1.96
C MET A 105 -6.04 -3.85 -2.82
N THR A 106 -4.79 -3.86 -3.24
CA THR A 106 -4.14 -2.79 -4.01
C THR A 106 -4.39 -2.94 -5.50
N MET A 107 -5.45 -2.32 -6.02
CA MET A 107 -5.79 -2.43 -7.44
C MET A 107 -4.98 -1.45 -8.31
N GLY A 108 -3.66 -1.63 -8.41
CA GLY A 108 -2.75 -0.76 -9.18
C GLY A 108 -1.29 -1.21 -9.08
N SER A 109 -0.39 -0.58 -9.84
CA SER A 109 1.06 -0.84 -9.78
C SER A 109 1.84 0.33 -10.39
N ASP A 110 3.14 0.14 -10.64
CA ASP A 110 4.05 1.06 -11.31
C ASP A 110 3.43 1.58 -12.62
N PHE A 111 3.16 2.89 -12.66
CA PHE A 111 2.62 3.61 -13.83
C PHE A 111 1.27 3.10 -14.35
N HIS A 112 0.52 2.34 -13.56
CA HIS A 112 -0.87 2.02 -13.89
C HIS A 112 -1.77 3.28 -13.81
N TYR A 113 -3.00 3.15 -14.29
CA TYR A 113 -3.99 4.20 -14.48
C TYR A 113 -3.66 5.22 -15.59
N GLU A 114 -2.79 4.88 -16.55
CA GLU A 114 -2.59 5.71 -17.77
C GLU A 114 -3.92 5.95 -18.48
N ASN A 115 -4.76 4.90 -18.53
CA ASN A 115 -6.16 5.00 -18.91
C ASN A 115 -7.05 4.49 -17.76
N ALA A 116 -7.29 5.36 -16.79
CA ALA A 116 -8.10 5.06 -15.61
C ALA A 116 -9.50 4.49 -15.92
N ASN A 117 -10.09 4.83 -17.07
CA ASN A 117 -11.39 4.31 -17.46
C ASN A 117 -11.40 2.77 -17.62
N LEU A 118 -10.28 2.17 -18.06
CA LEU A 118 -10.17 0.70 -18.15
C LEU A 118 -10.22 0.05 -16.76
N TRP A 119 -9.53 0.63 -15.78
CA TRP A 119 -9.59 0.21 -14.38
C TRP A 119 -11.01 0.33 -13.81
N PHE A 120 -11.57 1.55 -13.81
CA PHE A 120 -12.86 1.80 -13.18
C PHE A 120 -13.98 0.96 -13.80
N LYS A 121 -14.01 0.79 -15.13
CA LYS A 121 -15.01 -0.06 -15.79
C LYS A 121 -14.96 -1.52 -15.35
N ASN A 122 -13.77 -2.08 -15.14
CA ASN A 122 -13.63 -3.47 -14.69
C ASN A 122 -13.87 -3.60 -13.18
N LEU A 123 -13.40 -2.66 -12.39
CA LEU A 123 -13.66 -2.62 -10.94
C LEU A 123 -15.16 -2.50 -10.62
N ASP A 124 -15.90 -1.66 -11.36
CA ASP A 124 -17.36 -1.57 -11.25
C ASP A 124 -18.04 -2.92 -11.51
N LYS A 125 -17.57 -3.65 -12.53
CA LYS A 125 -18.09 -4.99 -12.85
C LYS A 125 -17.74 -6.00 -11.75
N LEU A 126 -16.51 -6.01 -11.25
CA LEU A 126 -16.13 -6.87 -10.11
C LEU A 126 -17.05 -6.61 -8.91
N ILE A 127 -17.16 -5.35 -8.47
CA ILE A 127 -18.02 -4.96 -7.34
C ILE A 127 -19.46 -5.45 -7.56
N LYS A 128 -20.03 -5.19 -8.75
CA LYS A 128 -21.39 -5.59 -9.09
C LYS A 128 -21.59 -7.10 -9.02
N TYR A 129 -20.75 -7.87 -9.72
CA TYR A 129 -20.96 -9.31 -9.87
C TYR A 129 -20.55 -10.10 -8.64
N ILE A 130 -19.53 -9.69 -7.91
CA ILE A 130 -19.10 -10.35 -6.66
C ILE A 130 -20.15 -10.12 -5.56
N ASN A 131 -20.59 -8.87 -5.35
CA ASN A 131 -21.59 -8.60 -4.30
C ASN A 131 -22.93 -9.30 -4.61
N ALA A 132 -23.27 -9.51 -5.89
CA ALA A 132 -24.45 -10.31 -6.25
C ALA A 132 -24.34 -11.79 -5.81
N GLN A 133 -23.12 -12.35 -5.72
CA GLN A 133 -22.91 -13.73 -5.25
C GLN A 133 -23.22 -13.92 -3.76
N GLN A 134 -23.41 -12.85 -2.99
CA GLN A 134 -23.88 -12.96 -1.60
C GLN A 134 -25.26 -13.64 -1.53
N THR A 135 -26.10 -13.48 -2.56
CA THR A 135 -27.38 -14.20 -2.67
C THR A 135 -27.20 -15.71 -2.86
N ASN A 136 -26.04 -16.13 -3.37
CA ASN A 136 -25.64 -17.52 -3.55
C ASN A 136 -24.72 -18.02 -2.41
N GLY A 137 -24.59 -17.25 -1.32
CA GLY A 137 -23.85 -17.65 -0.12
C GLY A 137 -22.38 -17.23 -0.08
N SER A 138 -21.90 -16.39 -1.00
CA SER A 138 -20.57 -15.78 -0.87
C SER A 138 -20.49 -14.89 0.37
N ASP A 139 -19.37 -14.97 1.09
CA ASP A 139 -19.06 -14.15 2.26
C ASP A 139 -18.24 -12.89 1.93
N VAL A 140 -17.96 -12.66 0.64
CA VAL A 140 -17.15 -11.53 0.17
C VAL A 140 -18.04 -10.32 -0.12
N ASN A 141 -17.61 -9.15 0.35
CA ASN A 141 -18.21 -7.86 0.02
C ASN A 141 -17.14 -6.88 -0.44
N VAL A 142 -17.27 -6.38 -1.67
CA VAL A 142 -16.28 -5.53 -2.33
C VAL A 142 -16.83 -4.13 -2.54
N PHE A 143 -16.01 -3.12 -2.32
CA PHE A 143 -16.34 -1.71 -2.55
C PHE A 143 -15.07 -0.87 -2.72
N TYR A 144 -15.20 0.29 -3.37
CA TYR A 144 -14.11 1.26 -3.42
C TYR A 144 -13.78 1.77 -2.02
N SER A 145 -12.49 1.82 -1.70
CA SER A 145 -12.02 2.28 -0.41
C SER A 145 -10.74 3.09 -0.54
N THR A 146 -10.26 3.56 0.60
CA THR A 146 -8.97 4.24 0.74
C THR A 146 -8.26 3.69 1.98
N PRO A 147 -6.93 3.84 2.10
CA PRO A 147 -6.22 3.39 3.30
C PRO A 147 -6.75 4.01 4.60
N SER A 148 -7.25 5.26 4.57
CA SER A 148 -7.85 5.89 5.75
C SER A 148 -9.21 5.27 6.11
N CYS A 149 -10.06 4.96 5.12
CA CYS A 149 -11.30 4.23 5.35
C CYS A 149 -11.04 2.82 5.91
N TYR A 150 -9.98 2.15 5.44
CA TYR A 150 -9.56 0.85 5.94
C TYR A 150 -9.14 0.91 7.42
N VAL A 151 -8.23 1.82 7.78
CA VAL A 151 -7.82 2.04 9.18
C VAL A 151 -9.01 2.42 10.06
N TYR A 152 -9.93 3.25 9.56
CA TYR A 152 -11.15 3.60 10.27
C TYR A 152 -12.04 2.38 10.56
N ALA A 153 -12.21 1.48 9.59
CA ALA A 153 -12.94 0.23 9.79
C ALA A 153 -12.25 -0.66 10.83
N LEU A 154 -10.93 -0.83 10.74
CA LEU A 154 -10.14 -1.60 11.70
C LEU A 154 -10.20 -1.02 13.12
N ASN A 155 -10.24 0.29 13.27
CA ASN A 155 -10.34 0.94 14.57
C ASN A 155 -11.68 0.64 15.29
N LYS A 156 -12.73 0.31 14.53
CA LYS A 156 -14.02 -0.11 15.08
C LYS A 156 -14.07 -1.58 15.47
N VAL A 157 -13.11 -2.38 15.04
CA VAL A 157 -12.98 -3.77 15.48
C VAL A 157 -12.43 -3.74 16.90
N ASP A 158 -13.20 -4.24 17.88
CA ASP A 158 -12.76 -4.36 19.27
C ASP A 158 -11.70 -5.47 19.41
N ARG A 159 -10.48 -5.14 18.98
CA ARG A 159 -9.36 -6.09 18.88
C ARG A 159 -8.06 -5.47 19.38
N ALA A 160 -7.31 -6.29 20.11
CA ALA A 160 -5.92 -6.02 20.44
C ALA A 160 -4.99 -6.41 19.27
N TRP A 161 -4.10 -5.50 18.90
CA TRP A 161 -3.10 -5.70 17.86
C TRP A 161 -1.76 -6.16 18.45
N THR A 162 -1.02 -6.97 17.70
CA THR A 162 0.38 -7.25 18.06
C THR A 162 1.21 -5.97 17.97
N SER A 163 2.40 -5.97 18.57
CA SER A 163 3.28 -4.81 18.51
C SER A 163 4.65 -5.16 17.97
N LYS A 164 5.23 -4.24 17.21
CA LYS A 164 6.62 -4.31 16.73
C LYS A 164 7.42 -3.13 17.25
N THR A 165 8.65 -3.38 17.66
CA THR A 165 9.66 -2.36 17.95
C THR A 165 10.71 -2.34 16.83
N ASP A 166 11.68 -1.44 16.96
CA ASP A 166 12.83 -1.31 16.07
C ASP A 166 12.41 -1.02 14.62
N ASP A 167 13.14 -1.52 13.63
CA ASP A 167 12.91 -1.25 12.21
C ASP A 167 12.59 -2.53 11.41
N PHE A 168 12.56 -2.40 10.08
CA PHE A 168 12.38 -3.49 9.12
C PHE A 168 13.63 -3.71 8.27
N PHE A 169 14.82 -3.41 8.81
CA PHE A 169 16.09 -3.58 8.10
C PHE A 169 16.93 -4.74 8.65
N PRO A 170 17.77 -5.36 7.79
CA PRO A 170 17.87 -5.16 6.34
C PRO A 170 16.70 -5.80 5.58
N LEU A 171 16.40 -5.28 4.39
CA LEU A 171 15.44 -5.88 3.47
C LEU A 171 16.10 -7.03 2.70
N GLY A 172 15.43 -8.18 2.63
CA GLY A 172 15.77 -9.30 1.76
C GLY A 172 14.53 -9.85 1.07
N ASP A 173 14.51 -9.89 -0.26
CA ASP A 173 13.37 -10.44 -1.02
C ASP A 173 13.48 -11.96 -1.24
N THR A 174 14.69 -12.50 -1.16
CA THR A 174 15.03 -13.89 -1.44
C THR A 174 16.25 -14.30 -0.58
N PRO A 175 16.57 -15.60 -0.43
CA PRO A 175 17.65 -16.07 0.45
C PRO A 175 19.04 -15.44 0.22
N HIS A 176 19.30 -14.93 -0.98
CA HIS A 176 20.58 -14.29 -1.35
C HIS A 176 20.40 -12.88 -1.93
N GLY A 177 19.20 -12.30 -1.83
CA GLY A 177 18.84 -10.99 -2.35
C GLY A 177 18.72 -9.94 -1.26
N PHE A 178 19.81 -9.63 -0.55
CA PHE A 178 19.80 -8.57 0.48
C PHE A 178 20.05 -7.19 -0.11
N TRP A 179 19.14 -6.26 0.16
CA TRP A 179 19.16 -4.90 -0.39
C TRP A 179 20.04 -3.97 0.46
N THR A 180 21.28 -4.36 0.75
CA THR A 180 22.21 -3.52 1.54
C THR A 180 23.15 -2.71 0.66
N GLY A 181 23.32 -3.09 -0.62
CA GLY A 181 24.19 -2.37 -1.55
C GLY A 181 23.76 -0.91 -1.79
N TYR A 182 22.45 -0.63 -1.80
CA TYR A 182 21.94 0.73 -2.04
C TYR A 182 22.29 1.70 -0.90
N PHE A 183 22.72 1.22 0.27
CA PHE A 183 23.26 2.06 1.33
C PHE A 183 24.53 2.81 0.89
N THR A 184 25.29 2.27 -0.08
CA THR A 184 26.55 2.88 -0.58
C THR A 184 26.47 3.31 -2.05
N SER A 185 25.67 2.65 -2.90
CA SER A 185 25.56 2.96 -4.33
C SER A 185 25.38 4.46 -4.60
N ARG A 186 26.13 5.01 -5.56
CA ARG A 186 26.16 6.46 -5.89
C ARG A 186 26.59 7.34 -4.70
N ALA A 187 27.70 6.99 -4.04
CA ALA A 187 28.22 7.70 -2.86
C ALA A 187 28.42 9.21 -3.06
N ALA A 188 28.86 9.65 -4.25
CA ALA A 188 29.00 11.08 -4.56
C ALA A 188 27.65 11.83 -4.47
N LEU A 189 26.57 11.23 -4.98
CA LEU A 189 25.22 11.80 -4.90
C LEU A 189 24.72 11.85 -3.45
N LYS A 190 24.95 10.79 -2.65
CA LYS A 190 24.62 10.77 -1.22
C LYS A 190 25.33 11.89 -0.45
N ARG A 191 26.62 12.12 -0.73
CA ARG A 191 27.36 13.25 -0.15
C ARG A 191 26.78 14.60 -0.60
N TYR A 192 26.44 14.72 -1.87
CA TYR A 192 25.89 15.95 -2.43
C TYR A 192 24.54 16.33 -1.81
N GLU A 193 23.67 15.35 -1.53
CA GLU A 193 22.41 15.58 -0.81
C GLU A 193 22.65 16.15 0.60
N ARG A 194 23.59 15.58 1.37
CA ARG A 194 23.89 16.05 2.74
C ARG A 194 24.44 17.47 2.75
N HIS A 195 25.34 17.77 1.81
CA HIS A 195 25.91 19.10 1.67
C HIS A 195 24.85 20.13 1.25
N SER A 196 24.04 19.81 0.24
CA SER A 196 22.97 20.68 -0.24
C SER A 196 21.90 20.93 0.84
N ASN A 197 21.52 19.92 1.63
CA ASN A 197 20.60 20.10 2.74
C ASN A 197 21.16 21.04 3.81
N ASN A 198 22.46 20.96 4.14
CA ASN A 198 23.09 21.88 5.09
C ASN A 198 23.00 23.34 4.61
N ILE A 199 23.31 23.59 3.33
CA ILE A 199 23.16 24.91 2.72
C ILE A 199 21.69 25.36 2.77
N LEU A 200 20.74 24.49 2.42
CA LEU A 200 19.30 24.81 2.49
C LEU A 200 18.88 25.24 3.89
N GLN A 201 19.30 24.53 4.94
CA GLN A 201 18.94 24.90 6.32
C GLN A 201 19.54 26.26 6.71
N ALA A 202 20.81 26.52 6.38
CA ALA A 202 21.46 27.79 6.65
C ALA A 202 20.75 28.94 5.91
N THR A 203 20.44 28.77 4.62
CA THR A 203 19.70 29.75 3.83
C THR A 203 18.30 30.02 4.39
N ARG A 204 17.58 28.97 4.83
CA ARG A 204 16.25 29.14 5.47
C ARG A 204 16.35 29.94 6.77
N GLN A 205 17.37 29.69 7.60
CA GLN A 205 17.59 30.46 8.83
C GLN A 205 17.92 31.91 8.53
N LEU A 206 18.85 32.17 7.60
CA LEU A 206 19.20 33.52 7.17
C LEU A 206 17.99 34.27 6.60
N ASN A 207 17.19 33.62 5.75
CA ASN A 207 15.99 34.20 5.18
C ASN A 207 14.91 34.51 6.24
N ALA A 208 14.72 33.62 7.22
CA ALA A 208 13.79 33.86 8.32
C ALA A 208 14.22 35.04 9.20
N LEU A 209 15.54 35.21 9.41
CA LEU A 209 16.11 36.29 10.22
C LEU A 209 16.20 37.62 9.47
N SER A 210 16.42 37.59 8.15
CA SER A 210 16.63 38.80 7.36
C SER A 210 15.37 39.64 7.22
N GLN A 211 14.18 39.06 7.45
CA GLN A 211 12.86 39.68 7.23
C GLN A 211 12.69 40.26 5.81
N ILE A 212 13.55 39.86 4.87
CA ILE A 212 13.47 40.31 3.49
C ILE A 212 12.25 39.64 2.87
N ASN A 213 11.28 40.45 2.50
CA ASN A 213 10.03 39.99 1.90
C ASN A 213 10.27 39.64 0.42
N LEU A 214 10.95 38.51 0.16
CA LEU A 214 11.27 38.01 -1.18
C LEU A 214 10.04 37.61 -2.01
N ARG A 215 8.82 37.80 -1.50
CA ARG A 215 7.57 37.44 -2.19
C ARG A 215 7.31 38.24 -3.47
N ASN A 216 7.95 39.40 -3.67
CA ASN A 216 7.65 40.25 -4.83
C ASN A 216 8.55 40.02 -6.06
N ASP A 217 9.69 39.33 -5.94
CA ASP A 217 10.70 39.31 -7.01
C ASP A 217 11.00 37.93 -7.61
N ILE A 218 10.28 36.87 -7.21
CA ILE A 218 10.61 35.48 -7.63
C ILE A 218 9.74 34.95 -8.80
N PHE A 219 8.66 35.64 -9.20
CA PHE A 219 7.77 35.18 -10.29
C PHE A 219 7.92 35.92 -11.62
N TYR A 220 9.02 36.64 -11.84
CA TYR A 220 9.34 37.21 -13.15
C TYR A 220 10.59 36.55 -13.75
N LEU A 221 10.49 35.27 -14.09
CA LEU A 221 11.30 34.60 -15.10
C LEU A 221 10.42 33.63 -15.88
#